data_AF-A0AAU2DVC1-F1
#
_entry.id   AF-A0AAU2DVC1-F1
#
_cell.length_a   1.000
_cell.length_b   1.000
_cell.length_c   1.000
_cell.angle_alpha   90.00
_cell.angle_beta   90.00
_cell.angle_gamma   90.00
#
_symmetry.space_group_name_H-M   'P 1'
#
loop_
_entity.id
_entity.type
_entity.pdbx_description
1 polymer ?
#
loop_
_entity_poly.entity_id
_entity_poly.type
_entity_poly.pdbx_seq_one_letter_code
_entity_poly.pdbx_strand_id
1 'polypeptide(L)'
;MTWRIESRTDPERWAEYTVDGLTSDRQTAIAVKLFASGEIPLTPTGPLYAPTGDGDEVALFLASVRAIPAPSVTGQPPPVPRVTDTPGDHIF
;
A
#
# COMPACT_ATOMS: atom_id res chain seq x y z
N MET A 1 12.42 3.97 3.29
CA MET A 1 12.35 5.36 2.76
C MET A 1 11.44 6.15 3.72
N THR A 2 11.10 7.41 3.46
CA THR A 2 10.12 8.13 4.29
C THR A 2 8.96 8.60 3.43
N TRP A 3 7.75 8.18 3.77
CA TRP A 3 6.53 8.58 3.07
C TRP A 3 5.38 8.77 4.07
N ARG A 4 4.43 9.63 3.69
CA ARG A 4 3.24 9.92 4.48
C ARG A 4 2.02 9.94 3.58
N ILE A 5 0.95 9.32 4.06
CA ILE A 5 -0.36 9.24 3.39
C ILE A 5 -1.38 9.87 4.32
N GLU A 6 -2.15 10.81 3.77
CA GLU A 6 -3.25 11.47 4.47
C GLU A 6 -4.50 11.40 3.61
N SER A 7 -5.66 11.30 4.25
CA SER A 7 -6.93 11.38 3.55
C SER A 7 -7.26 12.82 3.20
N ARG A 8 -7.70 13.05 1.96
CA ARG A 8 -8.17 14.37 1.52
C ARG A 8 -9.59 14.70 2.01
N THR A 9 -10.32 13.71 2.51
CA THR A 9 -11.74 13.84 2.87
C THR A 9 -12.02 13.57 4.34
N ASP A 10 -11.03 13.08 5.08
CA ASP A 10 -11.14 12.69 6.49
C ASP A 10 -9.79 12.95 7.18
N PRO A 11 -9.62 14.10 7.86
CA PRO A 11 -8.34 14.52 8.41
C PRO A 11 -7.82 13.62 9.55
N GLU A 12 -8.66 12.74 10.11
CA GLU A 12 -8.24 11.80 11.15
C GLU A 12 -7.53 10.57 10.58
N ARG A 13 -7.61 10.34 9.27
CA ARG A 13 -7.05 9.17 8.59
C ARG A 13 -5.68 9.45 7.99
N TRP A 14 -4.66 8.83 8.55
CA TRP A 14 -3.28 9.00 8.10
C TRP A 14 -2.39 7.79 8.42
N ALA A 15 -1.30 7.66 7.66
CA ALA A 15 -0.21 6.73 7.89
C ALA A 15 1.12 7.37 7.51
N GLU A 16 2.16 7.14 8.29
CA GLU A 16 3.51 7.63 8.07
C GLU A 16 4.51 6.51 8.28
N TYR A 17 5.37 6.31 7.30
CA TYR A 17 6.45 5.34 7.37
C TYR A 17 7.77 6.07 7.44
N THR A 18 8.56 5.72 8.46
CA THR A 18 9.92 6.22 8.67
C THR A 18 10.88 5.04 8.76
N VAL A 19 12.16 5.33 9.05
CA VAL A 19 13.16 4.29 9.35
C VAL A 19 12.81 3.45 10.58
N ASP A 20 11.96 3.96 11.47
CA ASP A 20 11.51 3.28 12.69
C ASP A 20 10.25 2.42 12.45
N GLY A 21 9.70 2.46 11.24
CA GLY A 21 8.54 1.68 10.81
C GLY A 21 7.29 2.51 10.54
N LEU A 22 6.14 1.83 10.47
CA LEU A 22 4.85 2.44 10.17
C LEU A 22 4.15 2.92 11.44
N THR A 23 3.76 4.19 11.45
CA THR A 23 2.86 4.81 12.43
C THR A 23 1.60 5.30 11.73
N SER A 24 0.46 5.31 12.41
CA SER A 24 -0.82 5.70 11.83
C SER A 24 -1.84 6.00 12.92
N ASP A 25 -3.00 6.55 12.54
CA ASP A 25 -4.16 6.56 13.42
C ASP A 25 -4.65 5.14 13.72
N ARG A 26 -5.46 5.00 14.78
CA ARG A 26 -5.92 3.69 15.26
C ARG A 26 -6.72 2.91 14.20
N GLN A 27 -7.58 3.58 13.44
CA GLN A 27 -8.44 2.90 12.48
C GLN A 27 -7.65 2.48 11.24
N THR A 28 -6.73 3.33 10.78
CA THR A 28 -5.79 2.98 9.70
C THR A 28 -4.86 1.85 10.11
N ALA A 29 -4.34 1.84 11.34
CA ALA A 29 -3.50 0.74 11.85
C ALA A 29 -4.21 -0.63 11.80
N ILE A 30 -5.50 -0.68 12.15
CA ILE A 30 -6.30 -1.91 12.08
C ILE A 30 -6.49 -2.35 10.63
N ALA A 31 -6.88 -1.41 9.76
CA ALA A 31 -7.12 -1.70 8.34
C ALA A 31 -5.83 -2.15 7.62
N VAL A 32 -4.69 -1.51 7.89
CA VAL A 32 -3.39 -1.90 7.34
C VAL A 32 -3.04 -3.32 7.74
N LYS A 33 -3.20 -3.69 9.02
CA LYS A 33 -2.95 -5.07 9.47
C LYS A 33 -3.81 -6.10 8.75
N LEU A 34 -5.08 -5.77 8.49
CA LEU A 34 -6.00 -6.64 7.75
C LEU A 34 -5.63 -6.76 6.26
N PHE A 35 -5.15 -5.69 5.63
CA PHE A 35 -4.80 -5.70 4.21
C PHE A 35 -3.40 -6.25 3.95
N ALA A 36 -2.45 -6.06 4.86
CA ALA A 36 -1.07 -6.52 4.71
C ALA A 36 -0.87 -7.99 5.08
N SER A 37 -1.86 -8.66 5.69
CA SER A 37 -1.76 -10.07 6.13
C SER A 37 -1.90 -11.10 5.01
N GLY A 38 -2.04 -10.68 3.75
CA GLY A 38 -2.25 -11.58 2.62
C GLY A 38 -1.88 -10.93 1.30
N GLU A 39 -2.15 -11.63 0.21
CA GLU A 39 -1.90 -11.14 -1.14
C GLU A 39 -2.70 -9.86 -1.42
N ILE A 40 -2.02 -8.82 -1.90
CA ILE A 40 -2.60 -7.50 -2.14
C ILE A 40 -2.78 -7.31 -3.66
N PRO A 41 -4.00 -7.14 -4.17
CA PRO A 41 -4.21 -6.85 -5.58
C PRO A 41 -3.66 -5.46 -5.93
N LEU A 42 -2.78 -5.39 -6.94
CA LEU A 42 -2.22 -4.13 -7.43
C LEU A 42 -3.22 -3.34 -8.28
N THR A 43 -4.15 -4.03 -8.92
CA THR A 43 -5.33 -3.49 -9.60
C THR A 43 -6.56 -4.33 -9.27
N PRO A 44 -7.80 -3.85 -9.51
CA PRO A 44 -9.01 -4.64 -9.26
C PRO A 44 -9.04 -6.02 -9.93
N THR A 45 -8.33 -6.20 -11.05
CA THR A 45 -8.32 -7.44 -11.84
C THR A 45 -6.95 -8.14 -11.88
N GLY A 46 -5.98 -7.72 -11.06
CA GLY A 46 -4.68 -8.41 -10.92
C GLY A 46 -3.48 -7.45 -10.91
N PRO A 47 -2.26 -7.94 -11.15
CA PRO A 47 -1.67 -9.09 -10.47
C PRO A 47 -1.62 -8.88 -8.95
N LEU A 48 -1.32 -9.95 -8.22
CA LEU A 48 -1.23 -9.93 -6.77
C LEU A 48 0.21 -9.63 -6.33
N TYR A 49 0.34 -8.77 -5.34
CA TYR A 49 1.57 -8.57 -4.60
C TYR A 49 1.58 -9.50 -3.39
N ALA A 50 2.58 -10.36 -3.30
CA ALA A 50 2.79 -11.24 -2.15
C ALA A 50 3.76 -10.59 -1.16
N PRO A 51 3.32 -10.20 0.05
CA PRO A 51 4.22 -9.65 1.06
C PRO A 51 5.32 -10.64 1.47
N THR A 52 6.53 -10.14 1.67
CA THR A 52 7.68 -10.95 2.12
C THR A 52 7.77 -11.09 3.65
N GLY A 53 6.94 -10.35 4.39
CA GLY A 53 6.81 -10.40 5.86
C GLY A 53 6.14 -9.15 6.43
N ASP A 54 5.98 -9.09 7.76
CA ASP A 54 5.25 -8.02 8.46
C ASP A 54 5.86 -6.63 8.29
N GLY A 55 7.15 -6.55 7.96
CA GLY A 55 7.88 -5.30 7.73
C GLY A 55 8.03 -4.92 6.26
N ASP A 56 7.36 -5.62 5.35
CA ASP A 56 7.46 -5.36 3.91
C ASP A 56 6.93 -3.95 3.58
N GLU A 57 7.84 -3.04 3.23
CA GLU A 57 7.53 -1.63 2.98
C GLU A 57 6.51 -1.45 1.85
N VAL A 58 6.56 -2.28 0.81
CA VAL A 58 5.62 -2.22 -0.32
C VAL A 58 4.24 -2.69 0.12
N ALA A 59 4.17 -3.79 0.88
CA ALA A 59 2.90 -4.27 1.44
C ALA A 59 2.26 -3.22 2.34
N LEU A 60 3.04 -2.62 3.25
CA LEU A 60 2.58 -1.57 4.16
C LEU A 60 2.11 -0.33 3.41
N PHE A 61 2.82 0.08 2.36
CA PHE A 61 2.41 1.19 1.50
C PHE A 61 1.07 0.91 0.80
N LEU A 62 0.94 -0.23 0.12
CA LEU A 62 -0.29 -0.61 -0.61
C LEU A 62 -1.49 -0.75 0.34
N ALA A 63 -1.27 -1.39 1.48
CA ALA A 63 -2.29 -1.53 2.53
C ALA A 63 -2.73 -0.16 3.06
N SER A 64 -1.80 0.78 3.25
CA SER A 64 -2.09 2.13 3.72
C SER A 64 -2.87 2.95 2.69
N VAL A 65 -2.50 2.88 1.41
CA VAL A 65 -3.26 3.50 0.30
C VAL A 65 -4.69 2.97 0.24
N ARG A 66 -4.89 1.67 0.50
CA ARG A 66 -6.22 1.05 0.52
C ARG A 66 -7.03 1.40 1.77
N ALA A 67 -6.37 1.55 2.92
CA ALA A 67 -7.00 1.84 4.20
C ALA A 67 -7.49 3.29 4.32
N ILE A 68 -6.79 4.23 3.68
CA ILE A 68 -7.06 5.66 3.80
C ILE A 68 -7.99 6.10 2.65
N PRO A 69 -9.17 6.67 2.95
CA PRO A 69 -10.06 7.17 1.91
C PRO A 69 -9.45 8.37 1.18
N ALA A 70 -9.69 8.46 -0.13
CA ALA A 70 -9.18 9.54 -0.99
C ALA A 70 -7.71 9.92 -0.71
N PRO A 71 -6.78 8.94 -0.71
CA PRO A 71 -5.43 9.12 -0.17
C PRO A 71 -4.64 10.15 -0.98
N SER A 72 -3.79 10.89 -0.29
CA SER A 72 -2.77 11.78 -0.84
C SER A 72 -1.41 11.37 -0.29
N VAL A 73 -0.46 11.07 -1.16
CA VAL A 73 0.87 10.57 -0.79
C VAL A 73 1.90 11.69 -0.92
N THR A 74 2.75 11.82 0.09
CA THR A 74 3.91 12.72 0.11
C THR A 74 5.18 11.96 0.48
N GLY A 75 6.35 12.54 0.17
CA GLY A 75 7.65 11.90 0.39
C GLY A 75 8.04 10.94 -0.72
N GLN A 76 8.77 9.88 -0.35
CA GLN A 76 9.31 8.91 -1.29
C GLN A 76 8.72 7.52 -1.01
N PRO A 77 7.59 7.16 -1.66
CA PRO A 77 7.02 5.83 -1.52
C PRO A 77 7.93 4.77 -2.15
N PRO A 78 7.84 3.50 -1.69
CA PRO A 78 8.62 2.42 -2.28
C PRO A 78 8.21 2.17 -3.74
N PRO A 79 9.10 1.62 -4.57
CA PRO A 79 8.77 1.25 -5.94
C PRO A 79 7.78 0.08 -5.92
N VAL A 80 6.51 0.37 -6.16
CA VAL A 80 5.49 -0.65 -6.35
C VAL A 80 5.75 -1.36 -7.69
N PRO A 81 5.72 -2.70 -7.74
CA PRO A 81 5.81 -3.44 -8.99
C PRO A 81 4.78 -2.90 -9.98
N ARG A 82 5.24 -2.44 -11.14
CA ARG A 82 4.34 -2.06 -12.23
C ARG A 82 3.91 -3.34 -12.92
N VAL A 83 2.62 -3.44 -13.24
CA VAL A 83 2.15 -4.42 -14.21
C VAL A 83 2.84 -4.08 -15.51
N THR A 84 3.96 -4.71 -15.80
CA THR A 84 4.49 -4.71 -17.16
C THR A 84 3.51 -5.56 -17.95
N ASP A 85 2.77 -4.95 -18.89
CA ASP A 85 2.17 -5.67 -19.99
C ASP A 85 3.22 -6.64 -20.49
N THR A 86 3.04 -7.93 -20.22
CA THR A 86 3.89 -8.94 -20.84
C THR A 86 3.43 -8.98 -22.30
N PRO A 87 4.29 -8.65 -23.28
CA PRO A 87 3.96 -8.92 -24.67
C PRO A 87 4.04 -10.44 -24.82
N GLY A 88 2.90 -11.08 -24.61
CA GLY A 88 2.77 -12.54 -24.60
C GLY A 88 1.32 -13.03 -24.56
N ASP A 89 0.33 -12.14 -24.44
CA ASP A 89 -1.07 -12.50 -24.56
C ASP A 89 -1.49 -12.61 -26.03
N HIS A 90 -0.90 -13.59 -26.71
CA HIS A 90 -1.36 -14.09 -27.99
C HIS A 90 -1.19 -15.62 -28.00
N ILE A 91 -2.34 -16.30 -28.13
CA ILE A 91 -2.53 -17.70 -28.57
C ILE A 91 -2.30 -18.71 -27.42
N PHE A 92 -3.29 -19.51 -26.98
CA PHE A 92 -4.19 -20.43 -27.71
C PHE A 92 -5.61 -20.47 -27.12
#